data_AF-A0A834VBC6-F1
#
_entry.id   AF-A0A834VBC6-F1
#
_cell.length_a   1.000
_cell.length_b   1.000
_cell.length_c   1.000
_cell.angle_alpha   90.00
_cell.angle_beta   90.00
_cell.angle_gamma   90.00
#
_symmetry.space_group_name_H-M   'P 1'
#
loop_
_entity.id
_entity.type
_entity.pdbx_description
1 polymer ?
#
loop_
_entity_poly.entity_id
_entity_poly.type
_entity_poly.pdbx_seq_one_letter_code
_entity_poly.pdbx_strand_id
1 'polypeptide(L)'
;MSVVEIQSPNSHEIQELDNSEDIKKLQQKLVENEDKLLKFKSFICTLRNERNSLREKVSEQAQTIEQLQKQIKKSSTNQLFQNYQTLQHEYDNCQDDIEKYKKTTKNLESNLLKCQEEKEQLEVLTKKQNNDIDNLKKELKKQKTKLENQKDSIHNLESKIIILESQVNDGQIKVQNYETNAEEIKQLAKELKSKEDQIQTLTKSINEQSARIEQYKNQIDSNQESLEKFERLKTDHSNLQSNFDEQKILIEKNEKKISMFNEIENELKSKIDQLKSNLESKELVCSEKIAALELDNVSLQNRLNQNEIDLQNNKKKFDEYRSKVSNVLKANQINNCDFNRTLESLNSKIDNLEDEVRILRIKNEELANREQNFKEENITAIRKIENLTNSLNDYEELKMSLKSLREENEKLNLINRKLQISFAEEKKQIIELNKENLVNLKINYESKLKDLEEELNRRQISDDSSNSVVNSNTSFEEIKDENSSFQSNVSSLEKNFLETILSNTNDLGPSKSSSTINGFGGLTVDNLTHLLEESETSISLLTEQNRMLKEEIRRLHRNIDRLDIANNLEYLKNILLKFLTIKRHDEKEQLIGVLTTILKLTSEESAVFREFIPDNLNKSANSWNLWQWS
;
A
#
# COMPACT_ATOMS: atom_id res chain seq x y z
N MET A 1 -162.64 -101.59 3.62
CA MET A 1 -163.56 -101.95 4.72
C MET A 1 -164.96 -102.15 4.14
N SER A 2 -165.73 -103.10 4.69
CA SER A 2 -167.20 -103.32 4.64
C SER A 2 -168.02 -102.77 3.45
N VAL A 3 -168.58 -103.55 2.53
CA VAL A 3 -169.77 -104.46 2.63
C VAL A 3 -171.09 -103.77 3.02
N VAL A 4 -172.14 -103.87 2.15
CA VAL A 4 -173.58 -104.21 2.41
C VAL A 4 -174.27 -104.56 1.04
N GLU A 5 -175.37 -105.36 1.05
CA GLU A 5 -176.16 -105.89 -0.11
C GLU A 5 -177.23 -104.88 -0.68
N ILE A 6 -178.41 -105.14 -1.30
CA ILE A 6 -179.40 -106.26 -1.49
C ILE A 6 -180.44 -105.79 -2.58
N GLN A 7 -181.33 -106.51 -3.34
CA GLN A 7 -181.68 -107.91 -3.66
C GLN A 7 -182.56 -107.97 -4.99
N SER A 8 -183.23 -109.12 -5.31
CA SER A 8 -184.28 -109.33 -6.35
C SER A 8 -185.64 -109.72 -5.68
N PRO A 9 -186.69 -110.38 -6.29
CA PRO A 9 -187.17 -110.61 -7.68
C PRO A 9 -188.72 -110.40 -7.89
N ASN A 10 -189.34 -110.75 -9.04
CA ASN A 10 -190.45 -111.76 -9.25
C ASN A 10 -191.16 -111.68 -10.64
N SER A 11 -192.18 -112.54 -10.92
CA SER A 11 -192.69 -112.92 -12.27
C SER A 11 -194.22 -113.28 -12.37
N HIS A 12 -194.68 -113.70 -13.58
CA HIS A 12 -196.04 -114.09 -14.08
C HIS A 12 -196.77 -112.97 -14.89
N GLU A 13 -197.69 -113.23 -15.85
CA GLU A 13 -198.48 -114.44 -16.20
C GLU A 13 -198.65 -114.66 -17.75
N ILE A 14 -199.65 -115.44 -18.22
CA ILE A 14 -199.68 -116.11 -19.55
C ILE A 14 -200.98 -115.86 -20.36
N GLN A 15 -200.90 -115.66 -21.70
CA GLN A 15 -201.86 -116.17 -22.72
C GLN A 15 -201.33 -116.07 -24.18
N GLU A 16 -202.02 -116.71 -25.14
CA GLU A 16 -201.48 -117.12 -26.46
C GLU A 16 -202.03 -116.33 -27.67
N LEU A 17 -201.19 -116.01 -28.69
CA LEU A 17 -201.28 -116.50 -30.09
C LEU A 17 -200.38 -115.75 -31.12
N ASP A 18 -200.04 -116.45 -32.20
CA ASP A 18 -199.50 -116.03 -33.52
C ASP A 18 -198.18 -115.19 -33.68
N ASN A 19 -197.06 -115.94 -33.64
CA ASN A 19 -196.16 -116.18 -34.80
C ASN A 19 -195.25 -115.11 -35.47
N SER A 20 -193.95 -115.46 -35.47
CA SER A 20 -192.97 -115.38 -36.59
C SER A 20 -192.14 -114.11 -36.83
N GLU A 21 -192.71 -112.90 -36.94
CA GLU A 21 -192.00 -111.76 -37.58
C GLU A 21 -190.83 -111.17 -36.75
N ASP A 22 -191.00 -111.00 -35.43
CA ASP A 22 -190.11 -110.13 -34.63
C ASP A 22 -188.76 -110.75 -34.23
N ILE A 23 -188.62 -112.08 -34.27
CA ILE A 23 -187.36 -112.77 -33.91
C ILE A 23 -186.21 -112.33 -34.84
N LYS A 24 -186.50 -112.11 -36.14
CA LYS A 24 -185.51 -111.62 -37.11
C LYS A 24 -185.01 -110.20 -36.79
N LYS A 25 -185.90 -109.31 -36.33
CA LYS A 25 -185.54 -107.92 -35.99
C LYS A 25 -184.60 -107.85 -34.79
N LEU A 26 -184.74 -108.77 -33.83
CA LEU A 26 -183.86 -108.87 -32.66
C LEU A 26 -182.46 -109.37 -33.03
N GLN A 27 -182.35 -110.39 -33.90
CA GLN A 27 -181.04 -110.86 -34.39
C GLN A 27 -180.28 -109.77 -35.15
N GLN A 28 -180.96 -109.00 -36.02
CA GLN A 28 -180.32 -107.92 -36.77
C GLN A 28 -179.77 -106.80 -35.85
N LYS A 29 -180.49 -106.44 -34.78
CA LYS A 29 -180.02 -105.47 -33.78
C LYS A 29 -178.82 -105.96 -32.96
N LEU A 30 -178.66 -107.26 -32.77
CA LEU A 30 -177.52 -107.82 -32.04
C LEU A 30 -176.22 -107.59 -32.82
N VAL A 31 -176.19 -107.96 -34.10
CA VAL A 31 -175.03 -107.81 -35.00
C VAL A 31 -174.61 -106.34 -35.11
N GLU A 32 -175.56 -105.41 -35.27
CA GLU A 32 -175.28 -103.97 -35.26
C GLU A 32 -174.57 -103.49 -33.99
N ASN A 33 -174.90 -104.06 -32.82
CA ASN A 33 -174.32 -103.65 -31.55
C ASN A 33 -172.95 -104.27 -31.30
N GLU A 34 -172.69 -105.50 -31.77
CA GLU A 34 -171.34 -106.08 -31.77
C GLU A 34 -170.38 -105.30 -32.66
N ASP A 35 -170.85 -104.87 -33.84
CA ASP A 35 -170.06 -104.09 -34.80
C ASP A 35 -169.74 -102.67 -34.26
N LYS A 36 -170.70 -102.03 -33.56
CA LYS A 36 -170.46 -100.79 -32.79
C LYS A 36 -169.47 -101.01 -31.64
N LEU A 37 -169.54 -102.14 -30.93
CA LEU A 37 -168.62 -102.48 -29.84
C LEU A 37 -167.19 -102.72 -30.35
N LEU A 38 -167.01 -103.33 -31.53
CA LEU A 38 -165.71 -103.48 -32.18
C LEU A 38 -165.08 -102.12 -32.49
N LYS A 39 -165.86 -101.21 -33.08
CA LYS A 39 -165.45 -99.82 -33.40
C LYS A 39 -165.09 -99.01 -32.15
N PHE A 40 -165.81 -99.23 -31.04
CA PHE A 40 -165.47 -98.59 -29.75
C PHE A 40 -164.18 -99.16 -29.15
N LYS A 41 -163.92 -100.46 -29.27
CA LYS A 41 -162.67 -101.10 -28.82
C LYS A 41 -161.46 -100.62 -29.62
N SER A 42 -161.56 -100.49 -30.95
CA SER A 42 -160.45 -99.97 -31.76
C SER A 42 -160.14 -98.50 -31.44
N PHE A 43 -161.16 -97.66 -31.22
CA PHE A 43 -161.00 -96.27 -30.81
C PHE A 43 -160.35 -96.11 -29.43
N ILE A 44 -160.67 -96.98 -28.47
CA ILE A 44 -159.97 -97.02 -27.16
C ILE A 44 -158.50 -97.42 -27.33
N CYS A 45 -158.17 -98.33 -28.25
CA CYS A 45 -156.78 -98.67 -28.56
C CYS A 45 -156.00 -97.50 -29.20
N THR A 46 -156.60 -96.73 -30.13
CA THR A 46 -155.92 -95.55 -30.71
C THR A 46 -155.66 -94.48 -29.65
N LEU A 47 -156.65 -94.13 -28.82
CA LEU A 47 -156.48 -93.17 -27.72
C LEU A 47 -155.41 -93.64 -26.71
N ARG A 48 -155.33 -94.94 -26.42
CA ARG A 48 -154.29 -95.50 -25.53
C ARG A 48 -152.89 -95.32 -26.11
N ASN A 49 -152.73 -95.46 -27.43
CA ASN A 49 -151.46 -95.29 -28.11
C ASN A 49 -151.04 -93.82 -28.21
N GLU A 50 -151.96 -92.90 -28.55
CA GLU A 50 -151.70 -91.45 -28.55
C GLU A 50 -151.27 -90.96 -27.16
N ARG A 51 -152.01 -91.35 -26.11
CA ARG A 51 -151.68 -91.04 -24.71
C ARG A 51 -150.29 -91.53 -24.31
N ASN A 52 -149.86 -92.69 -24.81
CA ASN A 52 -148.52 -93.21 -24.54
C ASN A 52 -147.45 -92.36 -25.26
N SER A 53 -147.63 -92.04 -26.55
CA SER A 53 -146.69 -91.22 -27.32
C SER A 53 -146.56 -89.78 -26.77
N LEU A 54 -147.67 -89.20 -26.29
CA LEU A 54 -147.63 -87.89 -25.61
C LEU A 54 -146.86 -87.95 -24.29
N ARG A 55 -147.00 -89.03 -23.51
CA ARG A 55 -146.26 -89.23 -22.26
C ARG A 55 -144.76 -89.37 -22.50
N GLU A 56 -144.36 -90.02 -23.59
CA GLU A 56 -142.98 -90.18 -24.02
C GLU A 56 -142.35 -88.82 -24.37
N LYS A 57 -143.00 -88.04 -25.23
CA LYS A 57 -142.57 -86.67 -25.60
C LYS A 57 -142.43 -85.73 -24.39
N VAL A 58 -143.34 -85.81 -23.42
CA VAL A 58 -143.25 -85.04 -22.16
C VAL A 58 -142.03 -85.45 -21.33
N SER A 59 -141.63 -86.73 -21.36
CA SER A 59 -140.42 -87.21 -20.69
C SER A 59 -139.13 -86.68 -21.36
N GLU A 60 -139.08 -86.65 -22.68
CA GLU A 60 -137.95 -86.07 -23.46
C GLU A 60 -137.81 -84.57 -23.21
N GLN A 61 -138.93 -83.84 -23.18
CA GLN A 61 -138.97 -82.41 -22.87
C GLN A 61 -138.52 -82.12 -21.42
N ALA A 62 -138.90 -82.95 -20.45
CA ALA A 62 -138.43 -82.81 -19.08
C ALA A 62 -136.89 -82.98 -18.95
N GLN A 63 -136.33 -84.00 -19.61
CA GLN A 63 -134.88 -84.25 -19.59
C GLN A 63 -134.06 -83.14 -20.25
N THR A 64 -134.52 -82.62 -21.39
CA THR A 64 -133.84 -81.52 -22.10
C THR A 64 -133.87 -80.21 -21.30
N ILE A 65 -134.97 -79.90 -20.62
CA ILE A 65 -135.05 -78.75 -19.68
C ILE A 65 -134.03 -78.90 -18.53
N GLU A 66 -133.90 -80.09 -17.95
CA GLU A 66 -132.95 -80.34 -16.85
C GLU A 66 -131.49 -80.16 -17.29
N GLN A 67 -131.15 -80.60 -18.51
CA GLN A 67 -129.81 -80.42 -19.10
C GLN A 67 -129.48 -78.93 -19.31
N LEU A 68 -130.40 -78.14 -19.84
CA LEU A 68 -130.22 -76.70 -20.04
C LEU A 68 -130.03 -75.95 -18.71
N GLN A 69 -130.82 -76.27 -17.68
CA GLN A 69 -130.64 -75.69 -16.34
C GLN A 69 -129.26 -76.03 -15.74
N LYS A 70 -128.75 -77.24 -15.97
CA LYS A 70 -127.42 -77.66 -15.53
C LYS A 70 -126.29 -76.93 -16.26
N GLN A 71 -126.43 -76.62 -17.55
CA GLN A 71 -125.45 -75.82 -18.29
C GLN A 71 -125.39 -74.38 -17.78
N ILE A 72 -126.54 -73.71 -17.64
CA ILE A 72 -126.63 -72.32 -17.19
C ILE A 72 -125.99 -72.14 -15.81
N LYS A 73 -126.23 -73.07 -14.86
CA LYS A 73 -125.68 -72.99 -13.49
C LYS A 73 -124.20 -73.37 -13.37
N LYS A 74 -123.59 -74.05 -14.35
CA LYS A 74 -122.20 -74.53 -14.25
C LYS A 74 -121.17 -73.76 -15.06
N SER A 75 -121.58 -73.05 -16.12
CA SER A 75 -120.65 -72.47 -17.09
C SER A 75 -120.45 -70.97 -16.92
N SER A 76 -121.38 -70.15 -17.41
CA SER A 76 -121.13 -68.72 -17.67
C SER A 76 -120.99 -67.85 -16.42
N THR A 77 -121.86 -68.01 -15.41
CA THR A 77 -121.90 -67.09 -14.26
C THR A 77 -120.66 -67.19 -13.37
N ASN A 78 -120.18 -68.41 -13.11
CA ASN A 78 -119.04 -68.63 -12.21
C ASN A 78 -117.72 -68.24 -12.87
N GLN A 79 -117.56 -68.53 -14.17
CA GLN A 79 -116.39 -68.10 -14.94
C GLN A 79 -116.35 -66.58 -15.10
N LEU A 80 -117.49 -65.92 -15.37
CA LEU A 80 -117.57 -64.46 -15.44
C LEU A 80 -117.24 -63.80 -14.09
N PHE A 81 -117.72 -64.37 -12.98
CA PHE A 81 -117.41 -63.89 -11.63
C PHE A 81 -115.92 -64.05 -11.28
N GLN A 82 -115.31 -65.20 -11.60
CA GLN A 82 -113.88 -65.43 -11.43
C GLN A 82 -113.05 -64.45 -12.28
N ASN A 83 -113.40 -64.27 -13.56
CA ASN A 83 -112.73 -63.30 -14.43
C ASN A 83 -112.88 -61.86 -13.93
N TYR A 84 -114.03 -61.49 -13.37
CA TYR A 84 -114.23 -60.18 -12.75
C TYR A 84 -113.36 -60.02 -11.49
N GLN A 85 -113.27 -61.03 -10.62
CA GLN A 85 -112.39 -60.98 -9.44
C GLN A 85 -110.91 -60.88 -9.83
N THR A 86 -110.45 -61.64 -10.84
CA THR A 86 -109.09 -61.52 -11.37
C THR A 86 -108.83 -60.13 -11.94
N LEU A 87 -109.72 -59.62 -12.80
CA LEU A 87 -109.56 -58.30 -13.41
C LEU A 87 -109.66 -57.16 -12.38
N GLN A 88 -110.46 -57.31 -11.33
CA GLN A 88 -110.48 -56.38 -10.21
C GLN A 88 -109.15 -56.41 -9.44
N HIS A 89 -108.62 -57.60 -9.14
CA HIS A 89 -107.32 -57.69 -8.46
C HIS A 89 -106.17 -57.17 -9.33
N GLU A 90 -106.19 -57.41 -10.64
CA GLU A 90 -105.26 -56.81 -11.61
C GLU A 90 -105.39 -55.29 -11.66
N TYR A 91 -106.62 -54.74 -11.61
CA TYR A 91 -106.86 -53.30 -11.55
C TYR A 91 -106.35 -52.70 -10.24
N ASP A 92 -106.64 -53.32 -9.10
CA ASP A 92 -106.20 -52.88 -7.78
C ASP A 92 -104.67 -52.90 -7.70
N ASN A 93 -104.02 -53.98 -8.17
CA ASN A 93 -102.55 -54.08 -8.28
C ASN A 93 -101.95 -52.99 -9.20
N CYS A 94 -102.56 -52.75 -10.37
CA CYS A 94 -102.14 -51.68 -11.28
C CYS A 94 -102.29 -50.29 -10.66
N GLN A 95 -103.36 -50.06 -9.90
CA GLN A 95 -103.61 -48.80 -9.20
C GLN A 95 -102.59 -48.57 -8.07
N ASP A 96 -102.27 -49.62 -7.32
CA ASP A 96 -101.21 -49.67 -6.31
C ASP A 96 -99.85 -49.33 -6.93
N ASP A 97 -99.51 -49.91 -8.08
CA ASP A 97 -98.27 -49.62 -8.80
C ASP A 97 -98.27 -48.20 -9.39
N ILE A 98 -99.40 -47.71 -9.90
CA ILE A 98 -99.57 -46.30 -10.31
C ILE A 98 -99.35 -45.35 -9.12
N GLU A 99 -99.78 -45.69 -7.90
CA GLU A 99 -99.51 -44.87 -6.72
C GLU A 99 -98.04 -44.96 -6.27
N LYS A 100 -97.41 -46.13 -6.32
CA LYS A 100 -95.96 -46.30 -6.12
C LYS A 100 -95.17 -45.45 -7.12
N TYR A 101 -95.52 -45.48 -8.41
CA TYR A 101 -94.88 -44.65 -9.45
C TYR A 101 -95.13 -43.15 -9.24
N LYS A 102 -96.35 -42.71 -8.88
CA LYS A 102 -96.60 -41.31 -8.51
C LYS A 102 -95.74 -40.86 -7.33
N LYS A 103 -95.49 -41.74 -6.35
CA LYS A 103 -94.68 -41.46 -5.17
C LYS A 103 -93.17 -41.44 -5.49
N THR A 104 -92.67 -42.32 -6.35
CA THR A 104 -91.28 -42.26 -6.82
C THR A 104 -91.03 -41.06 -7.73
N THR A 105 -91.95 -40.74 -8.65
CA THR A 105 -91.86 -39.51 -9.47
C THR A 105 -91.78 -38.26 -8.60
N LYS A 106 -92.65 -38.08 -7.60
CA LYS A 106 -92.58 -36.93 -6.67
C LYS A 106 -91.26 -36.87 -5.88
N ASN A 107 -90.71 -38.02 -5.48
CA ASN A 107 -89.40 -38.06 -4.82
C ASN A 107 -88.26 -37.69 -5.78
N LEU A 108 -88.34 -38.11 -7.05
CA LEU A 108 -87.37 -37.74 -8.10
C LEU A 108 -87.48 -36.26 -8.46
N GLU A 109 -88.69 -35.69 -8.55
CA GLU A 109 -88.93 -34.25 -8.73
C GLU A 109 -88.33 -33.44 -7.56
N SER A 110 -88.55 -33.86 -6.31
CA SER A 110 -87.96 -33.21 -5.14
C SER A 110 -86.43 -33.30 -5.10
N ASN A 111 -85.84 -34.41 -5.55
CA ASN A 111 -84.39 -34.55 -5.63
C ASN A 111 -83.80 -33.77 -6.81
N LEU A 112 -84.49 -33.71 -7.95
CA LEU A 112 -84.10 -32.89 -9.10
C LEU A 112 -84.06 -31.40 -8.73
N LEU A 113 -85.06 -30.92 -7.98
CA LEU A 113 -85.10 -29.54 -7.48
C LEU A 113 -83.91 -29.24 -6.56
N LYS A 114 -83.58 -30.13 -5.60
CA LYS A 114 -82.38 -29.97 -4.75
C LYS A 114 -81.09 -29.94 -5.56
N CYS A 115 -80.93 -30.85 -6.53
CA CYS A 115 -79.75 -30.84 -7.40
C CYS A 115 -79.67 -29.57 -8.27
N GLN A 116 -80.80 -28.95 -8.61
CA GLN A 116 -80.82 -27.64 -9.26
C GLN A 116 -80.43 -26.51 -8.29
N GLU A 117 -80.96 -26.49 -7.07
CA GLU A 117 -80.57 -25.52 -6.02
C GLU A 117 -79.07 -25.62 -5.68
N GLU A 118 -78.53 -26.83 -5.56
CA GLU A 118 -77.10 -27.10 -5.37
C GLU A 118 -76.27 -26.61 -6.58
N LYS A 119 -76.72 -26.86 -7.81
CA LYS A 119 -76.08 -26.36 -9.03
C LYS A 119 -76.06 -24.82 -9.07
N GLU A 120 -77.15 -24.17 -8.72
CA GLU A 120 -77.24 -22.70 -8.71
C GLU A 120 -76.34 -22.09 -7.64
N GLN A 121 -76.26 -22.71 -6.45
CA GLN A 121 -75.30 -22.34 -5.40
C GLN A 121 -73.84 -22.50 -5.86
N LEU A 122 -73.50 -23.64 -6.49
CA LEU A 122 -72.16 -23.89 -7.04
C LEU A 122 -71.81 -22.92 -8.17
N GLU A 123 -72.76 -22.54 -9.02
CA GLU A 123 -72.55 -21.49 -10.03
C GLU A 123 -72.26 -20.13 -9.40
N VAL A 124 -72.98 -19.72 -8.35
CA VAL A 124 -72.72 -18.46 -7.63
C VAL A 124 -71.34 -18.49 -6.97
N LEU A 125 -70.97 -19.61 -6.34
CA LEU A 125 -69.67 -19.79 -5.71
C LEU A 125 -68.53 -19.77 -6.75
N THR A 126 -68.72 -20.39 -7.91
CA THR A 126 -67.79 -20.34 -9.05
C THR A 126 -67.63 -18.91 -9.59
N LYS A 127 -68.74 -18.16 -9.73
CA LYS A 127 -68.73 -16.74 -10.15
C LYS A 127 -67.96 -15.87 -9.14
N LYS A 128 -68.11 -16.12 -7.84
CA LYS A 128 -67.32 -15.45 -6.79
C LYS A 128 -65.83 -15.79 -6.90
N GLN A 129 -65.47 -17.07 -6.95
CA GLN A 129 -64.07 -17.53 -7.08
C GLN A 129 -63.38 -16.94 -8.32
N ASN A 130 -64.07 -16.84 -9.46
CA ASN A 130 -63.52 -16.20 -10.66
C ASN A 130 -63.22 -14.70 -10.46
N ASN A 131 -64.09 -13.96 -9.77
CA ASN A 131 -63.83 -12.56 -9.41
C ASN A 131 -62.63 -12.41 -8.47
N ASP A 132 -62.52 -13.30 -7.47
CA ASP A 132 -61.40 -13.32 -6.52
C ASP A 132 -60.07 -13.65 -7.23
N ILE A 133 -60.08 -14.64 -8.14
CA ILE A 133 -58.97 -14.99 -9.03
C ILE A 133 -58.55 -13.79 -9.90
N ASP A 134 -59.49 -13.05 -10.49
CA ASP A 134 -59.18 -11.89 -11.32
C ASP A 134 -58.68 -10.69 -10.51
N ASN A 135 -59.07 -10.57 -9.24
CA ASN A 135 -58.49 -9.59 -8.32
C ASN A 135 -57.05 -9.97 -7.92
N LEU A 136 -56.80 -11.24 -7.60
CA LEU A 136 -55.45 -11.76 -7.36
C LEU A 136 -54.53 -11.60 -8.59
N LYS A 137 -55.03 -11.82 -9.81
CA LYS A 137 -54.28 -11.53 -11.06
C LYS A 137 -53.89 -10.05 -11.18
N LYS A 138 -54.81 -9.12 -10.86
CA LYS A 138 -54.54 -7.67 -10.88
C LYS A 138 -53.49 -7.30 -9.83
N GLU A 139 -53.55 -7.89 -8.65
CA GLU A 139 -52.56 -7.67 -7.58
C GLU A 139 -51.20 -8.25 -7.93
N LEU A 140 -51.12 -9.49 -8.42
CA LEU A 140 -49.90 -10.12 -8.92
C LEU A 140 -49.26 -9.26 -10.03
N LYS A 141 -50.06 -8.68 -10.94
CA LYS A 141 -49.56 -7.73 -11.94
C LYS A 141 -48.96 -6.46 -11.30
N LYS A 142 -49.61 -5.87 -10.28
CA LYS A 142 -49.09 -4.71 -9.52
C LYS A 142 -47.79 -5.06 -8.79
N GLN A 143 -47.71 -6.22 -8.14
CA GLN A 143 -46.50 -6.70 -7.47
C GLN A 143 -45.37 -6.92 -8.48
N LYS A 144 -45.64 -7.54 -9.63
CA LYS A 144 -44.65 -7.73 -10.70
C LYS A 144 -44.10 -6.39 -11.21
N THR A 145 -44.92 -5.36 -11.39
CA THR A 145 -44.43 -4.02 -11.76
C THR A 145 -43.62 -3.34 -10.65
N LYS A 146 -43.95 -3.57 -9.36
CA LYS A 146 -43.12 -3.08 -8.25
C LYS A 146 -41.75 -3.76 -8.24
N LEU A 147 -41.71 -5.07 -8.46
CA LEU A 147 -40.51 -5.88 -8.47
C LEU A 147 -39.57 -5.49 -9.63
N GLU A 148 -40.13 -5.20 -10.82
CA GLU A 148 -39.32 -4.71 -11.95
C GLU A 148 -38.72 -3.33 -11.65
N ASN A 149 -39.51 -2.37 -11.15
CA ASN A 149 -39.00 -1.07 -10.73
C ASN A 149 -37.92 -1.19 -9.61
N GLN A 150 -38.02 -2.21 -8.76
CA GLN A 150 -37.00 -2.50 -7.74
C GLN A 150 -35.72 -3.08 -8.36
N LYS A 151 -35.80 -3.95 -9.37
CA LYS A 151 -34.62 -4.38 -10.15
C LYS A 151 -33.94 -3.20 -10.84
N ASP A 152 -34.71 -2.33 -11.49
CA ASP A 152 -34.16 -1.13 -12.14
C ASP A 152 -33.43 -0.25 -11.12
N SER A 153 -34.00 -0.12 -9.91
CA SER A 153 -33.38 0.62 -8.80
C SER A 153 -32.10 -0.06 -8.31
N ILE A 154 -32.08 -1.40 -8.20
CA ILE A 154 -30.89 -2.18 -7.85
C ILE A 154 -29.81 -2.03 -8.91
N HIS A 155 -30.15 -2.14 -10.20
CA HIS A 155 -29.19 -2.01 -11.30
C HIS A 155 -28.57 -0.60 -11.39
N ASN A 156 -29.36 0.43 -11.07
CA ASN A 156 -28.85 1.80 -10.90
C ASN A 156 -27.95 1.98 -9.67
N LEU A 157 -28.06 1.11 -8.65
CA LEU A 157 -27.15 1.09 -7.49
C LEU A 157 -25.89 0.28 -7.79
N GLU A 158 -25.99 -0.88 -8.44
CA GLU A 158 -24.87 -1.68 -8.96
C GLU A 158 -23.97 -0.82 -9.86
N SER A 159 -24.58 -0.08 -10.80
CA SER A 159 -23.86 0.83 -11.69
C SER A 159 -23.11 1.95 -10.93
N LYS A 160 -23.65 2.42 -9.80
CA LYS A 160 -22.97 3.39 -8.93
C LYS A 160 -21.86 2.75 -8.10
N ILE A 161 -22.05 1.51 -7.64
CA ILE A 161 -21.03 0.74 -6.92
C ILE A 161 -19.81 0.56 -7.82
N ILE A 162 -19.98 0.13 -9.08
CA ILE A 162 -18.88 -0.02 -10.05
C ILE A 162 -18.11 1.30 -10.27
N ILE A 163 -18.83 2.44 -10.35
CA ILE A 163 -18.19 3.76 -10.47
C ILE A 163 -17.40 4.12 -9.19
N LEU A 164 -17.93 3.82 -8.00
CA LEU A 164 -17.25 4.05 -6.73
C LEU A 164 -16.05 3.12 -6.55
N GLU A 165 -16.14 1.85 -6.94
CA GLU A 165 -15.02 0.89 -6.96
C GLU A 165 -13.89 1.37 -7.87
N SER A 166 -14.21 1.89 -9.06
CA SER A 166 -13.24 2.54 -9.95
C SER A 166 -12.57 3.75 -9.30
N GLN A 167 -13.34 4.61 -8.61
CA GLN A 167 -12.80 5.79 -7.91
C GLN A 167 -11.93 5.42 -6.70
N VAL A 168 -12.28 4.34 -5.99
CA VAL A 168 -11.45 3.78 -4.90
C VAL A 168 -10.15 3.20 -5.46
N ASN A 169 -10.20 2.48 -6.57
CA ASN A 169 -9.00 1.95 -7.24
C ASN A 169 -8.08 3.08 -7.73
N ASP A 170 -8.63 4.12 -8.37
CA ASP A 170 -7.89 5.34 -8.74
C ASP A 170 -7.27 6.05 -7.52
N GLY A 171 -7.97 6.03 -6.38
CA GLY A 171 -7.46 6.52 -5.10
C GLY A 171 -6.31 5.67 -4.57
N GLN A 172 -6.42 4.34 -4.66
CA GLN A 172 -5.42 3.40 -4.17
C GLN A 172 -4.13 3.42 -5.01
N ILE A 173 -4.24 3.59 -6.34
CA ILE A 173 -3.08 3.84 -7.23
C ILE A 173 -2.36 5.14 -6.82
N LYS A 174 -3.11 6.20 -6.48
CA LYS A 174 -2.52 7.46 -5.98
C LYS A 174 -1.81 7.27 -4.63
N VAL A 175 -2.40 6.49 -3.71
CA VAL A 175 -1.76 6.15 -2.42
C VAL A 175 -0.46 5.39 -2.66
N GLN A 176 -0.44 4.37 -3.51
CA GLN A 176 0.79 3.62 -3.86
C GLN A 176 1.88 4.54 -4.43
N ASN A 177 1.53 5.46 -5.32
CA ASN A 177 2.47 6.46 -5.85
C ASN A 177 2.99 7.43 -4.77
N TYR A 178 2.18 7.75 -3.74
CA TYR A 178 2.67 8.53 -2.60
C TYR A 178 3.56 7.70 -1.65
N GLU A 179 3.32 6.39 -1.54
CA GLU A 179 4.16 5.47 -0.77
C GLU A 179 5.54 5.29 -1.42
N THR A 180 5.61 5.05 -2.74
CA THR A 180 6.90 4.98 -3.47
C THR A 180 7.68 6.29 -3.35
N ASN A 181 7.02 7.44 -3.55
CA ASN A 181 7.65 8.75 -3.39
C ASN A 181 8.14 8.99 -1.95
N ALA A 182 7.42 8.48 -0.94
CA ALA A 182 7.86 8.54 0.45
C ALA A 182 9.06 7.62 0.73
N GLU A 183 9.23 6.54 -0.02
CA GLU A 183 10.42 5.67 0.06
C GLU A 183 11.64 6.26 -0.65
N GLU A 184 11.45 6.89 -1.81
CA GLU A 184 12.47 7.72 -2.46
C GLU A 184 12.95 8.85 -1.53
N ILE A 185 12.03 9.58 -0.89
CA ILE A 185 12.36 10.63 0.09
C ILE A 185 13.12 10.05 1.31
N LYS A 186 12.74 8.86 1.82
CA LYS A 186 13.51 8.18 2.88
C LYS A 186 14.92 7.79 2.42
N GLN A 187 15.12 7.42 1.16
CA GLN A 187 16.43 7.10 0.62
C GLN A 187 17.29 8.37 0.42
N LEU A 188 16.74 9.41 -0.21
CA LEU A 188 17.39 10.71 -0.34
C LEU A 188 17.78 11.31 1.02
N ALA A 189 16.97 11.12 2.06
CA ALA A 189 17.29 11.54 3.42
C ALA A 189 18.48 10.75 4.04
N LYS A 190 18.62 9.44 3.74
CA LYS A 190 19.81 8.65 4.14
C LYS A 190 21.06 9.11 3.39
N GLU A 191 20.94 9.36 2.08
CA GLU A 191 22.04 9.85 1.25
C GLU A 191 22.50 11.24 1.70
N LEU A 192 21.57 12.17 1.94
CA LEU A 192 21.84 13.51 2.46
C LEU A 192 22.54 13.43 3.82
N LYS A 193 22.07 12.58 4.74
CA LYS A 193 22.77 12.37 6.03
C LYS A 193 24.19 11.84 5.84
N SER A 194 24.41 10.89 4.93
CA SER A 194 25.77 10.40 4.62
C SER A 194 26.67 11.50 4.04
N LYS A 195 26.09 12.48 3.33
CA LYS A 195 26.79 13.66 2.83
C LYS A 195 27.05 14.68 3.92
N GLU A 196 26.15 14.84 4.88
CA GLU A 196 26.36 15.68 6.07
C GLU A 196 27.48 15.12 6.96
N ASP A 197 27.54 13.80 7.18
CA ASP A 197 28.65 13.13 7.88
C ASP A 197 30.00 13.28 7.13
N GLN A 198 29.97 13.21 5.78
CA GLN A 198 31.15 13.51 4.93
C GLN A 198 31.57 14.98 5.04
N ILE A 199 30.64 15.93 5.09
CA ILE A 199 30.94 17.34 5.30
C ILE A 199 31.54 17.56 6.70
N GLN A 200 30.97 16.99 7.76
CA GLN A 200 31.51 17.13 9.13
C GLN A 200 32.94 16.58 9.26
N THR A 201 33.25 15.45 8.62
CA THR A 201 34.61 14.87 8.63
C THR A 201 35.59 15.72 7.81
N LEU A 202 35.17 16.27 6.67
CA LEU A 202 35.97 17.25 5.92
C LEU A 202 36.17 18.55 6.70
N THR A 203 35.17 19.08 7.40
CA THR A 203 35.29 20.27 8.25
C THR A 203 36.28 20.05 9.40
N LYS A 204 36.28 18.88 10.04
CA LYS A 204 37.30 18.52 11.06
C LYS A 204 38.71 18.53 10.46
N SER A 205 38.89 17.88 9.31
CA SER A 205 40.18 17.86 8.59
C SER A 205 40.64 19.27 8.20
N ILE A 206 39.75 20.13 7.69
CA ILE A 206 40.05 21.54 7.37
C ILE A 206 40.51 22.28 8.64
N ASN A 207 39.78 22.15 9.75
CA ASN A 207 40.15 22.81 11.01
C ASN A 207 41.51 22.34 11.55
N GLU A 208 41.84 21.04 11.41
CA GLU A 208 43.17 20.51 11.75
C GLU A 208 44.29 21.11 10.87
N GLN A 209 44.04 21.26 9.57
CA GLN A 209 45.02 21.89 8.67
C GLN A 209 45.14 23.40 8.93
N SER A 210 44.05 24.10 9.23
CA SER A 210 44.08 25.50 9.67
C SER A 210 44.89 25.68 10.95
N ALA A 211 44.72 24.79 11.94
CA ALA A 211 45.53 24.82 13.17
C ALA A 211 47.02 24.56 12.90
N ARG A 212 47.37 23.71 11.93
CA ARG A 212 48.77 23.53 11.48
C ARG A 212 49.31 24.76 10.75
N ILE A 213 48.49 25.43 9.93
CA ILE A 213 48.87 26.69 9.26
C ILE A 213 49.13 27.79 10.30
N GLU A 214 48.30 27.90 11.35
CA GLU A 214 48.52 28.80 12.49
C GLU A 214 49.86 28.50 13.20
N GLN A 215 50.16 27.21 13.43
CA GLN A 215 51.44 26.77 14.01
C GLN A 215 52.65 27.12 13.11
N TYR A 216 52.56 26.86 11.81
CA TYR A 216 53.63 27.20 10.87
C TYR A 216 53.81 28.72 10.73
N LYS A 217 52.73 29.50 10.77
CA LYS A 217 52.79 30.96 10.79
C LYS A 217 53.54 31.47 12.04
N ASN A 218 53.16 30.99 13.23
CA ASN A 218 53.86 31.34 14.48
C ASN A 218 55.36 30.93 14.46
N GLN A 219 55.71 29.84 13.77
CA GLN A 219 57.11 29.46 13.53
C GLN A 219 57.81 30.41 12.56
N ILE A 220 57.15 30.84 11.48
CA ILE A 220 57.66 31.84 10.54
C ILE A 220 57.90 33.18 11.26
N ASP A 221 56.97 33.64 12.07
CA ASP A 221 57.08 34.90 12.83
C ASP A 221 58.29 34.86 13.79
N SER A 222 58.48 33.74 14.52
CA SER A 222 59.64 33.50 15.39
C SER A 222 60.98 33.41 14.63
N ASN A 223 60.97 32.80 13.44
CA ASN A 223 62.12 32.76 12.55
C ASN A 223 62.43 34.16 11.97
N GLN A 224 61.42 34.99 11.71
CA GLN A 224 61.58 36.34 11.19
C GLN A 224 62.13 37.30 12.26
N GLU A 225 61.66 37.19 13.51
CA GLU A 225 62.31 37.83 14.67
C GLU A 225 63.79 37.44 14.78
N SER A 226 64.11 36.18 14.52
CA SER A 226 65.48 35.66 14.57
C SER A 226 66.34 36.17 13.41
N LEU A 227 65.74 36.36 12.23
CA LEU A 227 66.37 36.98 11.06
C LEU A 227 66.63 38.47 11.28
N GLU A 228 65.69 39.22 11.90
CA GLU A 228 65.91 40.62 12.28
C GLU A 228 67.05 40.77 13.30
N LYS A 229 67.13 39.87 14.29
CA LYS A 229 68.24 39.82 15.25
C LYS A 229 69.57 39.55 14.53
N PHE A 230 69.58 38.66 13.54
CA PHE A 230 70.77 38.37 12.73
C PHE A 230 71.18 39.55 11.84
N GLU A 231 70.26 40.22 11.15
CA GLU A 231 70.57 41.39 10.31
C GLU A 231 71.07 42.58 11.14
N ARG A 232 70.52 42.82 12.34
CA ARG A 232 71.11 43.78 13.30
C ARG A 232 72.55 43.43 13.64
N LEU A 233 72.80 42.19 14.04
CA LEU A 233 74.13 41.71 14.43
C LEU A 233 75.14 41.74 13.26
N LYS A 234 74.66 41.58 12.03
CA LYS A 234 75.40 41.75 10.77
C LYS A 234 75.70 43.22 10.47
N THR A 235 74.78 44.16 10.74
CA THR A 235 75.09 45.61 10.68
C THR A 235 76.09 46.02 11.75
N ASP A 236 75.97 45.51 12.99
CA ASP A 236 76.94 45.75 14.06
C ASP A 236 78.32 45.18 13.71
N HIS A 237 78.37 44.00 13.09
CA HIS A 237 79.62 43.43 12.57
C HIS A 237 80.22 44.28 11.43
N SER A 238 79.41 44.82 10.52
CA SER A 238 79.89 45.75 9.49
C SER A 238 80.43 47.06 10.08
N ASN A 239 79.80 47.58 11.13
CA ASN A 239 80.27 48.77 11.84
C ASN A 239 81.59 48.49 12.58
N LEU A 240 81.69 47.33 13.25
CA LEU A 240 82.92 46.86 13.89
C LEU A 240 84.05 46.63 12.88
N GLN A 241 83.75 46.11 11.68
CA GLN A 241 84.72 45.94 10.61
C GLN A 241 85.22 47.30 10.09
N SER A 242 84.32 48.26 9.84
CA SER A 242 84.72 49.63 9.46
C SER A 242 85.62 50.28 10.52
N ASN A 243 85.26 50.16 11.80
CA ASN A 243 86.07 50.63 12.92
C ASN A 243 87.44 49.92 12.98
N PHE A 244 87.49 48.62 12.69
CA PHE A 244 88.74 47.85 12.66
C PHE A 244 89.65 48.29 11.50
N ASP A 245 89.10 48.52 10.31
CA ASP A 245 89.86 49.00 9.15
C ASP A 245 90.33 50.45 9.34
N GLU A 246 89.54 51.32 10.01
CA GLU A 246 90.00 52.65 10.45
C GLU A 246 91.18 52.56 11.43
N GLN A 247 91.09 51.70 12.45
CA GLN A 247 92.18 51.47 13.40
C GLN A 247 93.42 50.89 12.72
N LYS A 248 93.25 49.99 11.76
CA LYS A 248 94.34 49.45 10.93
C LYS A 248 95.03 50.54 10.10
N ILE A 249 94.26 51.42 9.45
CA ILE A 249 94.79 52.59 8.72
C ILE A 249 95.53 53.55 9.67
N LEU A 250 95.07 53.69 10.92
CA LEU A 250 95.76 54.49 11.93
C LEU A 250 97.06 53.84 12.41
N ILE A 251 97.10 52.51 12.56
CA ILE A 251 98.31 51.73 12.86
C ILE A 251 99.32 51.89 11.72
N GLU A 252 98.95 51.67 10.46
CA GLU A 252 99.85 51.86 9.31
C GLU A 252 100.42 53.29 9.24
N LYS A 253 99.61 54.31 9.57
CA LYS A 253 100.07 55.71 9.65
C LYS A 253 101.07 55.92 10.77
N ASN A 254 100.96 55.20 11.88
CA ASN A 254 101.89 55.29 13.00
C ASN A 254 103.17 54.46 12.76
N GLU A 255 103.08 53.30 12.11
CA GLU A 255 104.24 52.53 11.63
C GLU A 255 105.09 53.36 10.65
N LYS A 256 104.46 54.07 9.71
CA LYS A 256 105.15 54.98 8.78
C LYS A 256 105.85 56.14 9.51
N LYS A 257 105.25 56.71 10.58
CA LYS A 257 105.93 57.69 11.45
C LYS A 257 107.11 57.07 12.21
N ILE A 258 106.97 55.83 12.70
CA ILE A 258 108.06 55.12 13.39
C ILE A 258 109.22 54.86 12.43
N SER A 259 108.97 54.51 11.17
CA SER A 259 110.03 54.42 10.13
C SER A 259 110.77 55.76 9.98
N MET A 260 110.02 56.87 9.80
CA MET A 260 110.61 58.20 9.70
C MET A 260 111.42 58.60 10.94
N PHE A 261 110.96 58.28 12.15
CA PHE A 261 111.73 58.53 13.37
C PHE A 261 113.00 57.65 13.45
N ASN A 262 112.93 56.38 13.04
CA ASN A 262 114.09 55.49 12.99
C ASN A 262 115.12 55.95 11.93
N GLU A 263 114.66 56.45 10.78
CA GLU A 263 115.49 57.06 9.73
C GLU A 263 116.23 58.29 10.29
N ILE A 264 115.52 59.22 10.94
CA ILE A 264 116.10 60.39 11.62
C ILE A 264 117.07 59.97 12.73
N GLU A 265 116.77 58.94 13.52
CA GLU A 265 117.67 58.43 14.55
C GLU A 265 118.97 57.86 13.94
N ASN A 266 118.88 57.21 12.78
CA ASN A 266 120.05 56.70 12.05
C ASN A 266 120.86 57.82 11.37
N GLU A 267 120.22 58.86 10.84
CA GLU A 267 120.91 60.08 10.39
C GLU A 267 121.65 60.78 11.54
N LEU A 268 121.01 60.90 12.71
CA LEU A 268 121.62 61.49 13.90
C LEU A 268 122.80 60.65 14.41
N LYS A 269 122.70 59.30 14.44
CA LYS A 269 123.83 58.41 14.74
C LYS A 269 124.99 58.60 13.75
N SER A 270 124.70 58.58 12.45
CA SER A 270 125.69 58.84 11.39
C SER A 270 126.35 60.21 11.56
N LYS A 271 125.59 61.25 11.93
CA LYS A 271 126.13 62.59 12.20
C LYS A 271 126.99 62.63 13.45
N ILE A 272 126.61 61.92 14.52
CA ILE A 272 127.41 61.76 15.73
C ILE A 272 128.74 61.06 15.41
N ASP A 273 128.73 60.00 14.62
CA ASP A 273 129.94 59.24 14.28
C ASP A 273 130.86 60.01 13.31
N GLN A 274 130.30 60.79 12.37
CA GLN A 274 131.05 61.79 11.62
C GLN A 274 131.70 62.81 12.56
N LEU A 275 131.00 63.31 13.58
CA LEU A 275 131.55 64.29 14.52
C LEU A 275 132.64 63.70 15.41
N LYS A 276 132.53 62.42 15.83
CA LYS A 276 133.60 61.68 16.52
C LYS A 276 134.86 61.59 15.65
N SER A 277 134.74 61.13 14.41
CA SER A 277 135.90 61.01 13.50
C SER A 277 136.54 62.37 13.18
N ASN A 278 135.74 63.45 13.08
CA ASN A 278 136.25 64.83 12.96
C ASN A 278 136.86 65.41 14.24
N LEU A 279 136.60 64.81 15.41
CA LEU A 279 137.26 65.14 16.68
C LEU A 279 138.59 64.38 16.78
N GLU A 280 138.55 63.06 16.60
CA GLU A 280 139.68 62.13 16.67
C GLU A 280 140.80 62.52 15.67
N SER A 281 140.44 62.90 14.44
CA SER A 281 141.41 63.44 13.47
C SER A 281 141.99 64.81 13.84
N LYS A 282 141.26 65.65 14.58
CA LYS A 282 141.80 66.89 15.15
C LYS A 282 142.70 66.64 16.35
N GLU A 283 142.37 65.66 17.19
CA GLU A 283 143.21 65.22 18.31
C GLU A 283 144.53 64.61 17.80
N LEU A 284 144.49 63.87 16.69
CA LEU A 284 145.70 63.42 15.99
C LEU A 284 146.54 64.61 15.48
N VAL A 285 145.95 65.53 14.72
CA VAL A 285 146.69 66.73 14.22
C VAL A 285 147.19 67.62 15.36
N CYS A 286 146.50 67.68 16.49
CA CYS A 286 146.96 68.37 17.69
C CYS A 286 148.13 67.64 18.37
N SER A 287 148.09 66.31 18.48
CA SER A 287 149.18 65.53 19.09
C SER A 287 150.44 65.50 18.21
N GLU A 288 150.30 65.36 16.88
CA GLU A 288 151.40 65.56 15.92
C GLU A 288 152.06 66.94 16.08
N LYS A 289 151.24 67.99 16.25
CA LYS A 289 151.73 69.36 16.42
C LYS A 289 152.36 69.60 17.79
N ILE A 290 151.91 68.92 18.84
CA ILE A 290 152.57 68.92 20.16
C ILE A 290 153.93 68.23 20.04
N ALA A 291 154.01 67.03 19.46
CA ALA A 291 155.26 66.31 19.26
C ALA A 291 156.28 67.12 18.41
N ALA A 292 155.82 67.85 17.39
CA ALA A 292 156.66 68.76 16.62
C ALA A 292 157.21 69.93 17.48
N LEU A 293 156.38 70.53 18.35
CA LEU A 293 156.80 71.60 19.27
C LEU A 293 157.72 71.09 20.39
N GLU A 294 157.57 69.85 20.83
CA GLU A 294 158.48 69.18 21.75
C GLU A 294 159.85 68.93 21.09
N LEU A 295 159.87 68.47 19.84
CA LEU A 295 161.09 68.29 19.06
C LEU A 295 161.82 69.63 18.81
N ASP A 296 161.07 70.68 18.46
CA ASP A 296 161.61 72.04 18.31
C ASP A 296 162.19 72.56 19.64
N ASN A 297 161.51 72.34 20.78
CA ASN A 297 162.02 72.69 22.10
C ASN A 297 163.35 71.98 22.42
N VAL A 298 163.46 70.66 22.15
CA VAL A 298 164.71 69.92 22.33
C VAL A 298 165.81 70.47 21.41
N SER A 299 165.48 70.85 20.17
CA SER A 299 166.44 71.49 19.26
C SER A 299 166.90 72.86 19.77
N LEU A 300 165.99 73.66 20.33
CA LEU A 300 166.27 74.98 20.89
C LEU A 300 167.09 74.88 22.17
N GLN A 301 166.81 73.91 23.04
CA GLN A 301 167.56 73.68 24.27
C GLN A 301 169.00 73.21 23.99
N ASN A 302 169.19 72.34 22.98
CA ASN A 302 170.52 71.99 22.48
C ASN A 302 171.26 73.20 21.88
N ARG A 303 170.56 74.05 21.10
CA ARG A 303 171.12 75.32 20.59
C ARG A 303 171.39 76.32 21.70
N LEU A 304 170.67 76.29 22.82
CA LEU A 304 170.90 77.17 23.97
C LEU A 304 172.16 76.76 24.73
N ASN A 305 172.34 75.47 25.04
CA ASN A 305 173.60 74.94 25.59
C ASN A 305 174.81 75.29 24.69
N GLN A 306 174.66 75.12 23.37
CA GLN A 306 175.71 75.48 22.42
C GLN A 306 175.98 76.99 22.43
N ASN A 307 174.92 77.82 22.44
CA ASN A 307 175.02 79.27 22.57
C ASN A 307 175.64 79.73 23.90
N GLU A 308 175.51 79.00 25.02
CA GLU A 308 176.17 79.36 26.29
C GLU A 308 177.68 79.11 26.23
N ILE A 309 178.10 77.97 25.67
CA ILE A 309 179.51 77.68 25.37
C ILE A 309 180.08 78.75 24.43
N ASP A 310 179.33 79.09 23.38
CA ASP A 310 179.70 80.14 22.45
C ASP A 310 179.63 81.53 23.09
N LEU A 311 178.75 81.84 24.05
CA LEU A 311 178.72 83.12 24.77
C LEU A 311 179.98 83.29 25.63
N GLN A 312 180.45 82.21 26.24
CA GLN A 312 181.66 82.22 27.08
C GLN A 312 182.94 82.37 26.24
N ASN A 313 182.96 81.85 25.01
CA ASN A 313 183.99 82.14 24.02
C ASN A 313 183.85 83.54 23.38
N ASN A 314 182.62 83.99 23.13
CA ASN A 314 182.33 85.28 22.52
C ASN A 314 182.57 86.46 23.46
N LYS A 315 182.57 86.26 24.79
CA LYS A 315 183.16 87.23 25.74
C LYS A 315 184.66 87.49 25.55
N LYS A 316 185.37 86.70 24.73
CA LYS A 316 186.75 86.95 24.26
C LYS A 316 186.84 87.31 22.76
N LYS A 317 185.70 87.54 22.09
CA LYS A 317 185.63 87.87 20.64
C LYS A 317 184.64 89.01 20.30
N PHE A 318 183.89 89.51 21.28
CA PHE A 318 183.01 90.67 21.11
C PHE A 318 183.75 92.01 21.02
N ASP A 319 185.08 92.01 21.15
CA ASP A 319 185.92 93.15 20.81
C ASP A 319 185.98 93.42 19.27
N GLU A 320 185.37 92.57 18.42
CA GLU A 320 185.50 92.65 16.94
C GLU A 320 184.23 93.07 16.11
N TYR A 321 183.25 92.21 15.70
CA TYR A 321 182.38 92.51 14.51
C TYR A 321 180.82 92.24 14.48
N ARG A 322 179.97 93.21 14.90
CA ARG A 322 179.03 94.10 14.11
C ARG A 322 178.14 93.64 12.83
N SER A 323 176.79 93.29 12.91
CA SER A 323 175.57 93.74 12.03
C SER A 323 174.50 92.85 11.12
N LYS A 324 173.12 92.78 11.41
CA LYS A 324 171.73 92.77 10.60
C LYS A 324 171.01 91.55 9.77
N VAL A 325 169.76 91.51 9.09
CA VAL A 325 168.19 91.62 9.33
C VAL A 325 167.13 91.44 8.07
N SER A 326 165.85 90.82 8.07
CA SER A 326 164.62 90.94 7.05
C SER A 326 163.16 90.17 7.25
N ASN A 327 162.10 90.17 6.32
CA ASN A 327 160.58 89.69 6.34
C ASN A 327 159.77 89.43 4.93
N VAL A 328 158.43 89.11 4.52
CA VAL A 328 156.99 88.52 4.83
C VAL A 328 155.96 88.53 3.51
N LEU A 329 154.63 88.16 3.12
CA LEU A 329 153.12 87.75 3.47
C LEU A 329 152.13 87.12 2.28
N LYS A 330 150.73 86.85 2.36
CA LYS A 330 149.69 86.31 1.28
C LYS A 330 148.04 86.27 1.48
N ALA A 331 147.09 85.90 0.49
CA ALA A 331 145.51 85.76 0.46
C ALA A 331 144.78 84.98 -0.81
N ASN A 332 143.46 84.74 -1.28
CA ASN A 332 141.88 84.78 -1.11
C ASN A 332 141.05 83.94 -2.28
N GLN A 333 139.70 83.74 -2.71
CA GLN A 333 138.13 83.88 -2.55
C GLN A 333 137.23 83.06 -3.69
N ILE A 334 135.87 82.91 -4.11
CA ILE A 334 134.32 83.20 -3.94
C ILE A 334 133.26 82.39 -4.96
N ASN A 335 131.86 82.17 -4.81
CA ASN A 335 130.77 81.62 -5.84
C ASN A 335 129.13 81.49 -5.55
N ASN A 336 128.10 81.25 -6.52
CA ASN A 336 126.67 80.55 -6.52
C ASN A 336 125.34 81.05 -7.38
N CYS A 337 124.29 80.22 -7.85
CA CYS A 337 122.77 80.50 -8.20
C CYS A 337 121.81 79.40 -8.94
N ASP A 338 120.41 79.37 -8.86
CA ASP A 338 119.35 78.68 -9.79
C ASP A 338 117.77 78.89 -9.49
N PHE A 339 116.77 78.71 -10.44
CA PHE A 339 115.25 78.79 -10.24
C PHE A 339 114.26 78.37 -11.43
N ASN A 340 113.72 77.13 -11.61
CA ASN A 340 112.68 76.85 -12.68
C ASN A 340 111.83 75.53 -12.64
N ARG A 341 110.84 75.31 -11.73
CA ARG A 341 110.18 73.96 -11.60
C ARG A 341 108.69 73.81 -11.22
N THR A 342 107.89 74.88 -11.14
CA THR A 342 106.58 74.84 -10.42
C THR A 342 105.31 74.85 -11.28
N LEU A 343 105.40 75.15 -12.58
CA LEU A 343 104.22 75.47 -13.41
C LEU A 343 103.41 74.25 -13.89
N GLU A 344 104.04 73.09 -13.97
CA GLU A 344 103.52 71.91 -14.67
C GLU A 344 102.49 71.09 -13.85
N SER A 345 102.48 71.27 -12.52
CA SER A 345 101.66 70.47 -11.59
C SER A 345 100.17 70.83 -11.54
N LEU A 346 99.73 71.93 -12.16
CA LEU A 346 98.36 72.45 -12.01
C LEU A 346 97.38 71.93 -13.06
N ASN A 347 97.82 71.75 -14.32
CA ASN A 347 96.91 71.42 -15.43
C ASN A 347 96.28 70.02 -15.27
N SER A 348 97.07 68.99 -14.94
CA SER A 348 96.58 67.61 -14.74
C SER A 348 95.59 67.44 -13.58
N LYS A 349 95.31 68.50 -12.82
CA LYS A 349 94.30 68.51 -11.75
C LYS A 349 92.94 69.05 -12.19
N ILE A 350 92.85 69.63 -13.38
CA ILE A 350 91.61 70.12 -13.99
C ILE A 350 90.93 68.97 -14.76
N ASP A 351 91.68 68.29 -15.64
CA ASP A 351 91.17 67.20 -16.49
C ASP A 351 90.42 66.11 -15.70
N ASN A 352 90.98 65.71 -14.54
CA ASN A 352 90.40 64.69 -13.66
C ASN A 352 89.01 65.07 -13.09
N LEU A 353 88.70 66.36 -12.94
CA LEU A 353 87.41 66.83 -12.43
C LEU A 353 86.31 66.85 -13.51
N GLU A 354 86.69 67.03 -14.78
CA GLU A 354 85.71 67.04 -15.88
C GLU A 354 85.13 65.65 -16.16
N ASP A 355 85.95 64.59 -16.03
CA ASP A 355 85.49 63.21 -16.19
C ASP A 355 84.64 62.70 -15.01
N GLU A 356 84.90 63.16 -13.77
CA GLU A 356 84.03 62.86 -12.63
C GLU A 356 82.62 63.44 -12.84
N VAL A 357 82.53 64.69 -13.31
CA VAL A 357 81.26 65.34 -13.68
C VAL A 357 80.55 64.60 -14.83
N ARG A 358 81.30 64.02 -15.77
CA ARG A 358 80.75 63.21 -16.87
C ARG A 358 80.04 61.95 -16.35
N ILE A 359 80.69 61.22 -15.43
CA ILE A 359 80.16 59.98 -14.84
C ILE A 359 78.90 60.25 -14.01
N LEU A 360 78.89 61.32 -13.22
CA LEU A 360 77.75 61.71 -12.38
C LEU A 360 76.48 62.03 -13.20
N ARG A 361 76.63 62.57 -14.43
CA ARG A 361 75.48 62.83 -15.32
C ARG A 361 74.80 61.55 -15.80
N ILE A 362 75.58 60.58 -16.29
CA ILE A 362 75.06 59.29 -16.77
C ILE A 362 74.26 58.59 -15.65
N LYS A 363 74.81 58.59 -14.43
CA LYS A 363 74.17 57.95 -13.27
C LYS A 363 72.84 58.62 -12.86
N ASN A 364 72.71 59.94 -13.04
CA ASN A 364 71.43 60.64 -12.85
C ASN A 364 70.39 60.27 -13.92
N GLU A 365 70.82 60.06 -15.17
CA GLU A 365 69.94 59.65 -16.28
C GLU A 365 69.45 58.21 -16.11
N GLU A 366 70.30 57.29 -15.63
CA GLU A 366 69.91 55.94 -15.22
C GLU A 366 68.88 55.95 -14.06
N LEU A 367 69.08 56.80 -13.05
CA LEU A 367 68.16 56.94 -11.92
C LEU A 367 66.80 57.52 -12.35
N ALA A 368 66.79 58.53 -13.23
CA ALA A 368 65.55 59.10 -13.76
C ALA A 368 64.71 58.07 -14.55
N ASN A 369 65.36 57.26 -15.40
CA ASN A 369 64.70 56.16 -16.12
C ASN A 369 64.17 55.08 -15.16
N ARG A 370 64.87 54.82 -14.05
CA ARG A 370 64.40 53.88 -13.02
C ARG A 370 63.19 54.43 -12.24
N GLU A 371 63.17 55.73 -11.97
CA GLU A 371 62.02 56.41 -11.34
C GLU A 371 60.79 56.41 -12.26
N GLN A 372 60.98 56.59 -13.57
CA GLN A 372 59.94 56.48 -14.60
C GLN A 372 59.28 55.09 -14.56
N ASN A 373 60.07 54.02 -14.60
CA ASN A 373 59.56 52.64 -14.55
C ASN A 373 58.75 52.36 -13.27
N PHE A 374 59.23 52.80 -12.10
CA PHE A 374 58.49 52.62 -10.84
C PHE A 374 57.16 53.40 -10.79
N LYS A 375 57.02 54.51 -11.52
CA LYS A 375 55.74 55.23 -11.67
C LYS A 375 54.76 54.43 -12.53
N GLU A 376 55.23 53.85 -13.63
CA GLU A 376 54.42 53.01 -14.52
C GLU A 376 53.96 51.72 -13.82
N GLU A 377 54.86 51.05 -13.09
CA GLU A 377 54.51 49.89 -12.24
C GLU A 377 53.43 50.25 -11.21
N ASN A 378 53.58 51.36 -10.47
CA ASN A 378 52.58 51.86 -9.53
C ASN A 378 51.22 52.13 -10.20
N ILE A 379 51.20 52.74 -11.39
CA ILE A 379 49.96 52.96 -12.15
C ILE A 379 49.27 51.63 -12.50
N THR A 380 50.02 50.58 -12.83
CA THR A 380 49.41 49.24 -13.05
C THR A 380 48.93 48.59 -11.75
N ALA A 381 49.60 48.84 -10.62
CA ALA A 381 49.18 48.34 -9.31
C ALA A 381 47.88 49.02 -8.84
N ILE A 382 47.78 50.35 -8.98
CA ILE A 382 46.56 51.13 -8.67
C ILE A 382 45.37 50.60 -9.46
N ARG A 383 45.50 50.42 -10.78
CA ARG A 383 44.42 49.85 -11.62
C ARG A 383 43.99 48.44 -11.22
N LYS A 384 44.91 47.61 -10.71
CA LYS A 384 44.58 46.27 -10.18
C LYS A 384 43.81 46.39 -8.87
N ILE A 385 44.17 47.33 -7.99
CA ILE A 385 43.45 47.62 -6.75
C ILE A 385 42.04 48.13 -7.06
N GLU A 386 41.89 49.11 -7.96
CA GLU A 386 40.59 49.64 -8.41
C GLU A 386 39.66 48.53 -8.92
N ASN A 387 40.16 47.64 -9.78
CA ASN A 387 39.40 46.51 -10.30
C ASN A 387 38.97 45.53 -9.18
N LEU A 388 39.85 45.23 -8.23
CA LEU A 388 39.54 44.38 -7.08
C LEU A 388 38.53 45.03 -6.13
N THR A 389 38.59 46.35 -5.93
CA THR A 389 37.62 47.13 -5.15
C THR A 389 36.23 47.10 -5.79
N ASN A 390 36.14 47.24 -7.11
CA ASN A 390 34.87 47.13 -7.84
C ASN A 390 34.25 45.74 -7.68
N SER A 391 35.03 44.66 -7.92
CA SER A 391 34.54 43.29 -7.73
C SER A 391 34.18 42.95 -6.28
N LEU A 392 34.77 43.64 -5.29
CA LEU A 392 34.36 43.53 -3.89
C LEU A 392 32.99 44.21 -3.65
N ASN A 393 32.75 45.39 -4.24
CA ASN A 393 31.46 46.07 -4.16
C ASN A 393 30.34 45.24 -4.81
N ASP A 394 30.58 44.66 -6.00
CA ASP A 394 29.64 43.75 -6.67
C ASP A 394 29.26 42.56 -5.76
N TYR A 395 30.24 42.02 -5.03
CA TYR A 395 30.02 40.93 -4.07
C TYR A 395 29.22 41.39 -2.84
N GLU A 396 29.42 42.61 -2.34
CA GLU A 396 28.63 43.15 -1.23
C GLU A 396 27.17 43.44 -1.63
N GLU A 397 26.93 43.94 -2.84
CA GLU A 397 25.56 44.08 -3.38
C GLU A 397 24.86 42.73 -3.53
N LEU A 398 25.54 41.72 -4.09
CA LEU A 398 25.01 40.36 -4.20
C LEU A 398 24.71 39.74 -2.82
N LYS A 399 25.58 39.97 -1.84
CA LYS A 399 25.43 39.52 -0.44
C LYS A 399 24.24 40.21 0.26
N MET A 400 23.98 41.49 -0.03
CA MET A 400 22.80 42.21 0.46
C MET A 400 21.51 41.70 -0.19
N SER A 401 21.53 41.39 -1.49
CA SER A 401 20.42 40.75 -2.21
C SER A 401 20.08 39.35 -1.68
N LEU A 402 21.10 38.53 -1.41
CA LEU A 402 20.93 37.23 -0.75
C LEU A 402 20.36 37.35 0.68
N LYS A 403 20.67 38.44 1.40
CA LYS A 403 20.10 38.72 2.72
C LYS A 403 18.60 39.05 2.64
N SER A 404 18.18 39.93 1.73
CA SER A 404 16.76 40.28 1.58
C SER A 404 15.92 39.08 1.09
N LEU A 405 16.43 38.29 0.14
CA LEU A 405 15.80 37.03 -0.30
C LEU A 405 15.66 36.01 0.84
N ARG A 406 16.62 35.96 1.76
CA ARG A 406 16.52 35.11 2.97
C ARG A 406 15.44 35.61 3.92
N GLU A 407 15.41 36.91 4.21
CA GLU A 407 14.36 37.53 5.05
C GLU A 407 12.96 37.39 4.43
N GLU A 408 12.83 37.35 3.10
CA GLU A 408 11.58 37.05 2.41
C GLU A 408 11.18 35.57 2.52
N ASN A 409 12.12 34.63 2.33
CA ASN A 409 11.87 33.21 2.56
C ASN A 409 11.47 32.91 4.00
N GLU A 410 12.06 33.57 5.00
CA GLU A 410 11.67 33.41 6.40
C GLU A 410 10.24 33.94 6.67
N LYS A 411 9.82 35.03 6.01
CA LYS A 411 8.42 35.53 6.03
C LYS A 411 7.45 34.55 5.35
N LEU A 412 7.80 34.03 4.17
CA LEU A 412 6.97 33.04 3.45
C LEU A 412 6.81 31.74 4.25
N ASN A 413 7.87 31.25 4.89
CA ASN A 413 7.79 30.10 5.79
C ASN A 413 6.90 30.36 7.02
N LEU A 414 6.93 31.58 7.58
CA LEU A 414 6.02 31.96 8.66
C LEU A 414 4.55 31.98 8.22
N ILE A 415 4.27 32.44 6.99
CA ILE A 415 2.92 32.42 6.39
C ILE A 415 2.45 30.98 6.13
N ASN A 416 3.28 30.15 5.51
CA ASN A 416 2.99 28.73 5.29
C ASN A 416 2.69 27.99 6.61
N ARG A 417 3.45 28.26 7.67
CA ARG A 417 3.21 27.68 9.00
C ARG A 417 1.88 28.13 9.60
N LYS A 418 1.48 29.40 9.41
CA LYS A 418 0.15 29.90 9.83
C LYS A 418 -0.99 29.23 9.04
N LEU A 419 -0.84 29.07 7.73
CA LEU A 419 -1.81 28.39 6.88
C LEU A 419 -1.97 26.90 7.29
N GLN A 420 -0.86 26.20 7.56
CA GLN A 420 -0.90 24.82 8.06
C GLN A 420 -1.65 24.68 9.40
N ILE A 421 -1.50 25.65 10.31
CA ILE A 421 -2.26 25.68 11.57
C ILE A 421 -3.74 25.91 11.29
N SER A 422 -4.10 26.90 10.45
CA SER A 422 -5.48 27.18 10.06
C SER A 422 -6.18 25.96 9.44
N PHE A 423 -5.51 25.25 8.51
CA PHE A 423 -6.06 24.02 7.91
C PHE A 423 -6.17 22.87 8.92
N ALA A 424 -5.31 22.79 9.93
CA ALA A 424 -5.43 21.80 11.01
C ALA A 424 -6.63 22.10 11.92
N GLU A 425 -6.90 23.38 12.20
CA GLU A 425 -8.05 23.85 12.98
C GLU A 425 -9.37 23.63 12.22
N GLU A 426 -9.46 24.00 10.94
CA GLU A 426 -10.61 23.70 10.07
C GLU A 426 -10.87 22.19 9.97
N LYS A 427 -9.82 21.38 9.75
CA LYS A 427 -9.93 19.92 9.72
C LYS A 427 -10.44 19.35 11.04
N LYS A 428 -10.04 19.93 12.19
CA LYS A 428 -10.59 19.55 13.50
C LYS A 428 -12.07 19.89 13.61
N GLN A 429 -12.48 21.09 13.22
CA GLN A 429 -13.90 21.52 13.24
C GLN A 429 -14.79 20.62 12.38
N ILE A 430 -14.33 20.21 11.19
CA ILE A 430 -15.04 19.27 10.31
C ILE A 430 -15.19 17.89 10.97
N ILE A 431 -14.16 17.41 11.68
CA ILE A 431 -14.23 16.15 12.44
C ILE A 431 -15.18 16.27 13.63
N GLU A 432 -15.20 17.42 14.33
CA GLU A 432 -16.10 17.70 15.45
C GLU A 432 -17.57 17.68 14.98
N LEU A 433 -17.90 18.43 13.92
CA LEU A 433 -19.23 18.46 13.30
C LEU A 433 -19.68 17.10 12.77
N ASN A 434 -18.78 16.32 12.15
CA ASN A 434 -19.12 14.99 11.65
C ASN A 434 -19.40 14.00 12.79
N LYS A 435 -18.74 14.13 13.95
CA LYS A 435 -19.07 13.36 15.15
C LYS A 435 -20.44 13.75 15.71
N GLU A 436 -20.72 15.05 15.82
CA GLU A 436 -22.01 15.57 16.30
C GLU A 436 -23.17 15.07 15.41
N ASN A 437 -23.02 15.19 14.09
CA ASN A 437 -23.98 14.65 13.12
C ASN A 437 -24.19 13.13 13.28
N LEU A 438 -23.12 12.36 13.49
CA LEU A 438 -23.22 10.91 13.70
C LEU A 438 -23.93 10.55 15.02
N VAL A 439 -23.68 11.30 16.09
CA VAL A 439 -24.37 11.15 17.39
C VAL A 439 -25.86 11.49 17.25
N ASN A 440 -26.20 12.60 16.59
CA ASN A 440 -27.59 12.99 16.33
C ASN A 440 -28.32 11.95 15.47
N LEU A 441 -27.64 11.36 14.48
CA LEU A 441 -28.19 10.27 13.67
C LEU A 441 -28.40 8.99 14.48
N LYS A 442 -27.46 8.64 15.38
CA LYS A 442 -27.57 7.50 16.30
C LYS A 442 -28.77 7.67 17.24
N ILE A 443 -28.94 8.84 17.87
CA ILE A 443 -30.08 9.15 18.76
C ILE A 443 -31.43 9.03 18.02
N ASN A 444 -31.48 9.45 16.76
CA ASN A 444 -32.67 9.31 15.92
C ASN A 444 -33.01 7.83 15.64
N TYR A 445 -32.01 7.00 15.30
CA TYR A 445 -32.20 5.56 15.16
C TYR A 445 -32.58 4.86 16.48
N GLU A 446 -31.98 5.23 17.61
CA GLU A 446 -32.30 4.67 18.93
C GLU A 446 -33.73 5.02 19.37
N SER A 447 -34.16 6.26 19.13
CA SER A 447 -35.56 6.68 19.36
C SER A 447 -36.52 5.85 18.52
N LYS A 448 -36.21 5.67 17.23
CA LYS A 448 -37.06 4.92 16.29
C LYS A 448 -37.07 3.40 16.55
N LEU A 449 -35.99 2.83 17.10
CA LEU A 449 -35.97 1.46 17.58
C LEU A 449 -36.90 1.31 18.79
N LYS A 450 -36.83 2.23 19.75
CA LYS A 450 -37.72 2.24 20.92
C LYS A 450 -39.20 2.35 20.53
N ASP A 451 -39.55 3.23 19.58
CA ASP A 451 -40.92 3.35 19.06
C ASP A 451 -41.45 2.01 18.51
N LEU A 452 -40.59 1.25 17.82
CA LEU A 452 -40.90 -0.07 17.24
C LEU A 452 -40.97 -1.17 18.31
N GLU A 453 -40.09 -1.15 19.32
CA GLU A 453 -40.15 -2.07 20.47
C GLU A 453 -41.44 -1.87 21.28
N GLU A 454 -41.86 -0.63 21.49
CA GLU A 454 -43.16 -0.35 22.10
C GLU A 454 -44.32 -0.81 21.21
N GLU A 455 -44.23 -0.71 19.89
CA GLU A 455 -45.27 -1.24 18.99
C GLU A 455 -45.31 -2.78 18.97
N LEU A 456 -44.16 -3.45 19.10
CA LEU A 456 -44.06 -4.90 19.18
C LEU A 456 -44.62 -5.43 20.51
N ASN A 457 -44.27 -4.80 21.63
CA ASN A 457 -44.84 -5.10 22.94
C ASN A 457 -46.37 -4.88 22.97
N ARG A 458 -46.89 -3.85 22.28
CA ARG A 458 -48.33 -3.65 22.10
C ARG A 458 -49.03 -4.76 21.29
N ARG A 459 -48.30 -5.56 20.51
CA ARG A 459 -48.84 -6.71 19.74
C ARG A 459 -48.79 -8.03 20.51
N GLN A 460 -47.79 -8.24 21.37
CA GLN A 460 -47.62 -9.51 22.12
C GLN A 460 -48.68 -9.79 23.20
N ILE A 461 -49.54 -8.83 23.52
CA ILE A 461 -50.59 -8.98 24.55
C ILE A 461 -51.88 -9.63 23.99
N SER A 462 -51.96 -9.91 22.68
CA SER A 462 -53.24 -10.21 22.01
C SER A 462 -53.59 -11.68 21.75
N ASP A 463 -52.62 -12.61 21.67
CA ASP A 463 -52.87 -13.97 21.19
C ASP A 463 -52.27 -15.05 22.11
N ASP A 464 -53.15 -15.91 22.65
CA ASP A 464 -52.81 -17.02 23.56
C ASP A 464 -53.26 -18.37 22.95
N SER A 465 -52.32 -19.13 22.39
CA SER A 465 -52.49 -20.58 22.19
C SER A 465 -51.15 -21.32 21.98
N SER A 466 -51.06 -22.53 22.53
CA SER A 466 -49.91 -23.44 22.47
C SER A 466 -49.59 -23.91 21.03
N ASN A 467 -48.42 -24.47 20.66
CA ASN A 467 -47.56 -25.40 21.40
C ASN A 467 -46.21 -25.68 20.64
N SER A 468 -45.33 -26.50 21.24
CA SER A 468 -44.29 -27.34 20.59
C SER A 468 -42.96 -26.73 20.09
N VAL A 469 -41.99 -26.64 21.01
CA VAL A 469 -40.59 -27.14 20.91
C VAL A 469 -39.87 -27.08 19.54
N VAL A 470 -38.89 -26.18 19.44
CA VAL A 470 -37.54 -26.48 18.91
C VAL A 470 -36.51 -25.85 19.87
N ASN A 471 -35.41 -26.56 20.14
CA ASN A 471 -34.40 -26.16 21.14
C ASN A 471 -33.18 -25.50 20.50
N SER A 472 -32.93 -24.21 20.79
CA SER A 472 -31.67 -23.51 20.53
C SER A 472 -31.47 -22.33 21.51
N ASN A 473 -30.62 -22.53 22.50
CA ASN A 473 -29.97 -21.56 23.40
C ASN A 473 -30.25 -20.06 23.17
N THR A 474 -30.94 -19.43 24.13
CA THR A 474 -30.70 -18.03 24.52
C THR A 474 -30.16 -18.01 25.96
N SER A 475 -29.09 -17.24 26.18
CA SER A 475 -28.55 -16.95 27.51
C SER A 475 -28.17 -15.47 27.51
N PHE A 476 -29.03 -14.63 28.07
CA PHE A 476 -28.84 -13.18 28.14
C PHE A 476 -29.27 -12.65 29.50
N GLU A 477 -28.36 -12.80 30.46
CA GLU A 477 -28.33 -12.26 31.82
C GLU A 477 -26.86 -12.46 32.26
N GLU A 478 -26.10 -11.49 32.76
CA GLU A 478 -26.36 -10.05 32.95
C GLU A 478 -25.13 -9.25 32.46
N ILE A 479 -25.35 -8.09 31.81
CA ILE A 479 -24.37 -6.99 31.83
C ILE A 479 -25.14 -5.74 32.24
N LYS A 480 -25.00 -5.39 33.51
CA LYS A 480 -25.57 -4.20 34.11
C LYS A 480 -24.43 -3.36 34.67
N ASP A 481 -24.33 -2.14 34.17
CA ASP A 481 -23.56 -1.03 34.75
C ASP A 481 -22.02 -1.27 34.80
N GLU A 482 -21.15 -0.26 34.75
CA GLU A 482 -21.36 1.17 35.00
C GLU A 482 -21.11 2.08 33.78
N ASN A 483 -21.55 3.34 33.92
CA ASN A 483 -21.55 4.35 32.86
C ASN A 483 -20.32 5.28 32.91
N SER A 484 -19.96 5.82 31.74
CA SER A 484 -19.40 7.15 31.48
C SER A 484 -18.46 7.83 32.51
N SER A 485 -17.24 8.20 32.07
CA SER A 485 -16.85 9.62 31.90
C SER A 485 -15.37 9.80 31.49
N PHE A 486 -15.09 10.01 30.21
CA PHE A 486 -13.77 10.44 29.77
C PHE A 486 -13.64 11.97 29.83
N GLN A 487 -13.24 12.51 30.99
CA GLN A 487 -12.83 13.92 31.07
C GLN A 487 -11.69 14.19 32.07
N SER A 488 -10.50 14.47 31.50
CA SER A 488 -9.36 15.21 32.05
C SER A 488 -8.62 14.72 33.32
N ASN A 489 -7.31 14.43 33.13
CA ASN A 489 -6.22 14.42 34.13
C ASN A 489 -6.29 13.26 35.16
N VAL A 490 -5.20 12.65 35.66
CA VAL A 490 -3.90 13.17 36.14
C VAL A 490 -2.78 12.10 36.02
N SER A 491 -1.51 12.51 36.15
CA SER A 491 -0.30 11.71 36.46
C SER A 491 0.12 10.53 35.57
N SER A 492 1.15 10.80 34.77
CA SER A 492 2.23 9.89 34.42
C SER A 492 2.76 9.04 35.60
N LEU A 493 2.69 7.71 35.51
CA LEU A 493 3.43 6.81 36.43
C LEU A 493 3.93 5.47 35.83
N GLU A 494 3.60 5.14 34.58
CA GLU A 494 3.82 3.78 34.01
C GLU A 494 5.18 3.54 33.33
N LYS A 495 6.20 4.37 33.58
CA LYS A 495 7.52 4.22 32.91
C LYS A 495 8.67 3.68 33.76
N ASN A 496 8.50 3.53 35.08
CA ASN A 496 9.64 3.25 35.97
C ASN A 496 9.69 1.79 36.49
N PHE A 497 8.79 0.91 36.05
CA PHE A 497 8.67 -0.45 36.63
C PHE A 497 9.85 -1.36 36.28
N LEU A 498 10.29 -1.36 35.01
CA LEU A 498 11.45 -2.15 34.55
C LEU A 498 12.78 -1.64 35.12
N GLU A 499 12.95 -0.32 35.20
CA GLU A 499 14.16 0.32 35.70
C GLU A 499 14.37 0.08 37.21
N THR A 500 13.27 -0.06 37.97
CA THR A 500 13.30 -0.43 39.41
C THR A 500 13.85 -1.85 39.64
N ILE A 501 13.59 -2.80 38.73
CA ILE A 501 14.07 -4.19 38.87
C ILE A 501 15.56 -4.28 38.52
N LEU A 502 15.99 -3.62 37.44
CA LEU A 502 17.37 -3.66 36.96
C LEU A 502 18.36 -2.86 37.82
N SER A 503 17.90 -1.86 38.59
CA SER A 503 18.78 -1.04 39.44
C SER A 503 19.30 -1.76 40.69
N ASN A 504 18.62 -2.82 41.16
CA ASN A 504 18.84 -3.39 42.49
C ASN A 504 19.78 -4.61 42.54
N THR A 505 20.42 -4.99 41.43
CA THR A 505 21.30 -6.18 41.36
C THR A 505 22.80 -5.89 41.50
N ASN A 506 23.19 -4.62 41.72
CA ASN A 506 24.58 -4.16 41.66
C ASN A 506 25.14 -3.70 43.03
N ASP A 507 25.00 -4.50 44.08
CA ASP A 507 25.95 -4.43 45.21
C ASP A 507 26.06 -5.75 46.00
N LEU A 508 27.08 -5.83 46.86
CA LEU A 508 27.49 -6.91 47.76
C LEU A 508 28.12 -8.16 47.11
N GLY A 509 29.45 -8.24 47.24
CA GLY A 509 30.24 -9.46 47.08
C GLY A 509 30.05 -10.50 48.20
N PRO A 510 30.78 -11.64 48.14
CA PRO A 510 30.26 -12.90 48.66
C PRO A 510 30.61 -13.22 50.12
N SER A 511 29.66 -13.83 50.84
CA SER A 511 29.96 -14.80 51.90
C SER A 511 28.81 -15.76 52.21
N LYS A 512 29.16 -16.89 52.84
CA LYS A 512 28.28 -18.04 53.10
C LYS A 512 27.38 -17.77 54.32
N SER A 513 26.09 -18.15 54.25
CA SER A 513 25.50 -19.04 55.28
C SER A 513 24.08 -19.53 54.92
N SER A 514 23.71 -20.61 55.62
CA SER A 514 22.49 -21.42 55.53
C SER A 514 21.17 -20.69 55.84
N SER A 515 20.07 -21.38 55.46
CA SER A 515 18.74 -21.45 56.10
C SER A 515 17.68 -20.35 55.86
N THR A 516 16.59 -20.81 55.22
CA THR A 516 15.17 -20.48 55.47
C THR A 516 14.69 -19.02 55.36
N ILE A 517 14.20 -18.63 54.17
CA ILE A 517 13.14 -17.63 53.99
C ILE A 517 12.11 -18.14 52.95
N ASN A 518 11.19 -19.01 53.38
CA ASN A 518 10.11 -19.56 52.52
C ASN A 518 8.91 -18.59 52.37
N GLY A 519 9.16 -17.28 52.22
CA GLY A 519 8.11 -16.25 52.32
C GLY A 519 8.07 -15.20 51.21
N PHE A 520 9.06 -15.15 50.31
CA PHE A 520 9.18 -14.05 49.32
C PHE A 520 9.37 -14.52 47.86
N GLY A 521 9.77 -15.78 47.64
CA GLY A 521 9.98 -16.33 46.30
C GLY A 521 8.71 -16.74 45.54
N GLY A 522 7.58 -16.91 46.23
CA GLY A 522 6.30 -17.31 45.60
C GLY A 522 5.83 -16.27 44.61
N LEU A 523 5.46 -15.08 45.09
CA LEU A 523 4.99 -13.95 44.27
C LEU A 523 5.92 -13.58 43.09
N THR A 524 7.23 -13.76 43.22
CA THR A 524 8.15 -13.53 42.09
C THR A 524 8.14 -14.67 41.07
N VAL A 525 8.02 -15.93 41.50
CA VAL A 525 7.85 -17.08 40.60
C VAL A 525 6.47 -17.06 39.95
N ASP A 526 5.39 -16.81 40.70
CA ASP A 526 4.02 -16.76 40.19
C ASP A 526 3.87 -15.65 39.12
N ASN A 527 4.43 -14.46 39.37
CA ASN A 527 4.45 -13.37 38.38
C ASN A 527 5.32 -13.70 37.15
N LEU A 528 6.45 -14.39 37.33
CA LEU A 528 7.27 -14.86 36.20
C LEU A 528 6.58 -15.98 35.40
N THR A 529 5.79 -16.84 36.06
CA THR A 529 4.97 -17.86 35.41
C THR A 529 3.82 -17.23 34.63
N HIS A 530 3.13 -16.22 35.17
CA HIS A 530 2.12 -15.46 34.43
C HIS A 530 2.72 -14.72 33.22
N LEU A 531 3.88 -14.08 33.38
CA LEU A 531 4.60 -13.46 32.25
C LEU A 531 5.06 -14.49 31.21
N LEU A 532 5.43 -15.70 31.63
CA LEU A 532 5.75 -16.79 30.73
C LEU A 532 4.50 -17.28 29.98
N GLU A 533 3.38 -17.49 30.67
CA GLU A 533 2.09 -17.91 30.09
C GLU A 533 1.54 -16.84 29.11
N GLU A 534 1.65 -15.56 29.44
CA GLU A 534 1.33 -14.44 28.55
C GLU A 534 2.27 -14.42 27.32
N SER A 535 3.55 -14.75 27.50
CA SER A 535 4.49 -14.89 26.37
C SER A 535 4.21 -16.12 25.51
N GLU A 536 3.84 -17.27 26.08
CA GLU A 536 3.52 -18.51 25.37
C GLU A 536 2.20 -18.39 24.59
N THR A 537 1.17 -17.78 25.18
CA THR A 537 -0.09 -17.47 24.50
C THR A 537 0.12 -16.45 23.37
N SER A 538 0.93 -15.42 23.58
CA SER A 538 1.33 -14.46 22.53
C SER A 538 2.11 -15.13 21.39
N ILE A 539 3.08 -16.00 21.70
CA ILE A 539 3.84 -16.80 20.71
C ILE A 539 2.91 -17.76 19.96
N SER A 540 1.94 -18.39 20.63
CA SER A 540 0.93 -19.24 20.00
C SER A 540 0.07 -18.45 19.00
N LEU A 541 -0.45 -17.28 19.41
CA LEU A 541 -1.20 -16.37 18.54
C LEU A 541 -0.38 -15.89 17.34
N LEU A 542 0.87 -15.48 17.55
CA LEU A 542 1.78 -15.07 16.46
C LEU A 542 2.10 -16.23 15.51
N THR A 543 2.16 -17.47 16.02
CA THR A 543 2.36 -18.68 15.23
C THR A 543 1.12 -19.02 14.39
N GLU A 544 -0.08 -18.88 14.95
CA GLU A 544 -1.34 -19.01 14.20
C GLU A 544 -1.49 -17.90 13.14
N GLN A 545 -1.22 -16.64 13.47
CA GLN A 545 -1.21 -15.55 12.48
C GLN A 545 -0.23 -15.85 11.34
N ASN A 546 0.98 -16.36 11.66
CA ASN A 546 1.93 -16.83 10.65
C ASN A 546 1.40 -18.01 9.81
N ARG A 547 0.65 -18.93 10.40
CA ARG A 547 0.00 -20.06 9.70
C ARG A 547 -1.08 -19.56 8.72
N MET A 548 -1.93 -18.64 9.18
CA MET A 548 -3.00 -18.03 8.38
C MET A 548 -2.43 -17.21 7.22
N LEU A 549 -1.45 -16.34 7.47
CA LEU A 549 -0.76 -15.57 6.43
C LEU A 549 -0.10 -16.48 5.39
N LYS A 550 0.54 -17.58 5.80
CA LYS A 550 1.14 -18.55 4.86
C LYS A 550 0.11 -19.27 4.00
N GLU A 551 -1.08 -19.58 4.52
CA GLU A 551 -2.13 -20.19 3.69
C GLU A 551 -2.86 -19.17 2.80
N GLU A 552 -3.05 -17.93 3.23
CA GLU A 552 -3.56 -16.87 2.36
C GLU A 552 -2.56 -16.55 1.23
N ILE A 553 -1.26 -16.49 1.51
CA ILE A 553 -0.21 -16.38 0.47
C ILE A 553 -0.31 -17.56 -0.51
N ARG A 554 -0.51 -18.81 -0.06
CA ARG A 554 -0.71 -19.97 -0.95
C ARG A 554 -2.02 -19.86 -1.75
N ARG A 555 -3.10 -19.37 -1.15
CA ARG A 555 -4.39 -19.15 -1.80
C ARG A 555 -4.28 -18.08 -2.88
N LEU A 556 -3.57 -16.99 -2.61
CA LEU A 556 -3.30 -15.91 -3.57
C LEU A 556 -2.44 -16.41 -4.73
N HIS A 557 -1.37 -17.18 -4.48
CA HIS A 557 -0.61 -17.83 -5.55
C HIS A 557 -1.50 -18.75 -6.40
N ARG A 558 -2.26 -19.68 -5.79
CA ARG A 558 -3.23 -20.54 -6.50
C ARG A 558 -4.29 -19.73 -7.27
N ASN A 559 -4.57 -18.49 -6.88
CA ASN A 559 -5.51 -17.60 -7.58
C ASN A 559 -4.83 -16.88 -8.76
N ILE A 560 -3.58 -16.45 -8.60
CA ILE A 560 -2.73 -15.90 -9.67
C ILE A 560 -2.49 -16.98 -10.74
N ASP A 561 -2.15 -18.20 -10.34
CA ASP A 561 -2.00 -19.36 -11.24
C ASP A 561 -3.28 -19.59 -12.05
N ARG A 562 -4.46 -19.49 -11.41
CA ARG A 562 -5.77 -19.59 -12.08
C ARG A 562 -6.07 -18.43 -13.01
N LEU A 563 -5.57 -17.23 -12.72
CA LEU A 563 -5.78 -16.03 -13.52
C LEU A 563 -4.87 -16.02 -14.76
N ASP A 564 -3.65 -16.53 -14.64
CA ASP A 564 -2.78 -16.83 -15.78
C ASP A 564 -3.35 -17.98 -16.63
N ILE A 565 -3.90 -19.03 -16.01
CA ILE A 565 -4.69 -20.06 -16.72
C ILE A 565 -5.94 -19.47 -17.39
N ALA A 566 -6.59 -18.46 -16.81
CA ALA A 566 -7.77 -17.81 -17.41
C ALA A 566 -7.42 -16.98 -18.66
N ASN A 567 -6.30 -16.24 -18.62
CA ASN A 567 -5.76 -15.56 -19.81
C ASN A 567 -5.36 -16.58 -20.89
N ASN A 568 -4.70 -17.67 -20.49
CA ASN A 568 -4.38 -18.78 -21.40
C ASN A 568 -5.64 -19.51 -21.90
N LEU A 569 -6.75 -19.52 -21.17
CA LEU A 569 -8.04 -20.09 -21.61
C LEU A 569 -8.70 -19.24 -22.71
N GLU A 570 -8.62 -17.91 -22.66
CA GLU A 570 -9.10 -17.07 -23.77
C GLU A 570 -8.19 -17.18 -24.99
N TYR A 571 -6.87 -17.23 -24.80
CA TYR A 571 -5.92 -17.51 -25.87
C TYR A 571 -6.17 -18.89 -26.51
N LEU A 572 -6.36 -19.93 -25.70
CA LEU A 572 -6.71 -21.29 -26.09
C LEU A 572 -8.05 -21.36 -26.83
N LYS A 573 -9.09 -20.67 -26.34
CA LYS A 573 -10.40 -20.53 -27.00
C LYS A 573 -10.24 -19.96 -28.41
N ASN A 574 -9.42 -18.92 -28.56
CA ASN A 574 -9.14 -18.30 -29.86
C ASN A 574 -8.30 -19.22 -30.79
N ILE A 575 -7.43 -20.06 -30.24
CA ILE A 575 -6.64 -21.06 -30.98
C ILE A 575 -7.50 -22.27 -31.40
N LEU A 576 -8.34 -22.80 -30.51
CA LEU A 576 -9.32 -23.84 -30.82
C LEU A 576 -10.32 -23.37 -31.89
N LEU A 577 -10.79 -22.12 -31.79
CA LEU A 577 -11.66 -21.52 -32.80
C LEU A 577 -10.98 -21.44 -34.17
N LYS A 578 -9.68 -21.09 -34.22
CA LYS A 578 -8.87 -21.15 -35.46
C LYS A 578 -8.69 -22.60 -35.95
N PHE A 579 -8.35 -23.55 -35.08
CA PHE A 579 -8.18 -24.96 -35.41
C PHE A 579 -9.45 -25.61 -35.97
N LEU A 580 -10.63 -25.17 -35.51
CA LEU A 580 -11.94 -25.61 -36.00
C LEU A 580 -12.36 -24.92 -37.30
N THR A 581 -12.01 -23.65 -37.53
CA THR A 581 -12.44 -22.88 -38.72
C THR A 581 -11.51 -23.01 -39.92
N ILE A 582 -10.21 -23.24 -39.71
CA ILE A 582 -9.23 -23.42 -40.79
C ILE A 582 -9.40 -24.79 -41.46
N LYS A 583 -9.29 -24.81 -42.80
CA LYS A 583 -9.47 -26.02 -43.63
C LYS A 583 -8.18 -26.58 -44.26
N ARG A 584 -7.04 -25.91 -44.06
CA ARG A 584 -5.72 -26.39 -44.55
C ARG A 584 -5.05 -27.31 -43.53
N HIS A 585 -4.29 -28.28 -44.04
CA HIS A 585 -3.58 -29.29 -43.26
C HIS A 585 -2.39 -28.67 -42.50
N ASP A 586 -1.50 -28.01 -43.24
CA ASP A 586 -0.21 -27.47 -42.75
C ASP A 586 -0.40 -26.45 -41.61
N GLU A 587 -1.43 -25.60 -41.72
CA GLU A 587 -1.81 -24.61 -40.70
C GLU A 587 -2.36 -25.29 -39.43
N LYS A 588 -2.99 -26.47 -39.54
CA LYS A 588 -3.46 -27.25 -38.37
C LYS A 588 -2.32 -27.94 -37.64
N GLU A 589 -1.32 -28.48 -38.32
CA GLU A 589 -0.16 -29.09 -37.65
C GLU A 589 0.62 -28.06 -36.81
N GLN A 590 0.79 -26.85 -37.33
CA GLN A 590 1.38 -25.75 -36.56
C GLN A 590 0.52 -25.38 -35.34
N LEU A 591 -0.80 -25.34 -35.50
CA LEU A 591 -1.74 -25.12 -34.38
C LEU A 591 -1.70 -26.25 -33.34
N ILE A 592 -1.42 -27.51 -33.72
CA ILE A 592 -1.21 -28.60 -32.76
C ILE A 592 0.06 -28.36 -31.94
N GLY A 593 1.17 -27.94 -32.54
CA GLY A 593 2.39 -27.60 -31.78
C GLY A 593 2.16 -26.49 -30.74
N VAL A 594 1.30 -25.53 -31.07
CA VAL A 594 0.88 -24.44 -30.17
C VAL A 594 -0.10 -24.96 -29.09
N LEU A 595 -1.06 -25.83 -29.44
CA LEU A 595 -1.96 -26.47 -28.47
C LEU A 595 -1.19 -27.35 -27.47
N THR A 596 -0.27 -28.19 -27.95
CA THR A 596 0.60 -29.05 -27.11
C THR A 596 1.41 -28.23 -26.12
N THR A 597 1.90 -27.04 -26.49
CA THR A 597 2.68 -26.18 -25.58
C THR A 597 1.83 -25.41 -24.57
N ILE A 598 0.63 -24.95 -24.95
CA ILE A 598 -0.30 -24.23 -24.03
C ILE A 598 -0.95 -25.19 -23.04
N LEU A 599 -1.50 -26.32 -23.53
CA LEU A 599 -2.17 -27.32 -22.69
C LEU A 599 -1.22 -28.31 -22.02
N LYS A 600 0.08 -28.28 -22.36
CA LYS A 600 1.11 -29.24 -21.92
C LYS A 600 0.71 -30.70 -22.20
N LEU A 601 0.10 -30.92 -23.37
CA LEU A 601 -0.38 -32.25 -23.80
C LEU A 601 0.77 -33.25 -23.85
N THR A 602 0.48 -34.49 -23.45
CA THR A 602 1.41 -35.61 -23.64
C THR A 602 1.61 -35.94 -25.11
N SER A 603 2.66 -36.71 -25.42
CA SER A 603 2.95 -37.18 -26.77
C SER A 603 1.81 -38.02 -27.38
N GLU A 604 1.05 -38.70 -26.52
CA GLU A 604 -0.05 -39.61 -26.88
C GLU A 604 -1.33 -38.83 -27.21
N GLU A 605 -1.74 -37.90 -26.35
CA GLU A 605 -2.83 -36.94 -26.65
C GLU A 605 -2.52 -36.11 -27.90
N SER A 606 -1.27 -35.67 -28.06
CA SER A 606 -0.79 -34.96 -29.25
C SER A 606 -0.81 -35.82 -30.51
N ALA A 607 -0.82 -37.16 -30.40
CA ALA A 607 -1.01 -38.05 -31.54
C ALA A 607 -2.50 -38.11 -31.95
N VAL A 608 -3.43 -38.16 -30.99
CA VAL A 608 -4.88 -38.12 -31.26
C VAL A 608 -5.27 -36.85 -32.03
N PHE A 609 -4.72 -35.68 -31.65
CA PHE A 609 -4.96 -34.44 -32.40
C PHE A 609 -4.45 -34.47 -33.84
N ARG A 610 -3.39 -35.24 -34.14
CA ARG A 610 -2.89 -35.45 -35.51
C ARG A 610 -3.74 -36.45 -36.29
N GLU A 611 -4.19 -37.53 -35.64
CA GLU A 611 -5.13 -38.51 -36.22
C GLU A 611 -6.47 -37.87 -36.62
N PHE A 612 -6.88 -36.80 -35.92
CA PHE A 612 -8.05 -35.98 -36.27
C PHE A 612 -7.82 -34.94 -37.39
N ILE A 613 -6.62 -34.83 -37.97
CA ILE A 613 -6.45 -34.11 -39.25
C ILE A 613 -6.86 -35.06 -40.39
N PRO A 614 -7.90 -34.74 -41.18
CA PRO A 614 -8.45 -35.69 -42.14
C PRO A 614 -7.58 -35.78 -43.40
N ASP A 615 -6.68 -36.77 -43.43
CA ASP A 615 -5.98 -37.15 -44.65
C ASP A 615 -6.92 -37.90 -45.61
N ASN A 616 -7.27 -37.21 -46.70
CA ASN A 616 -8.12 -37.65 -47.81
C ASN A 616 -9.61 -37.94 -47.55
N LEU A 617 -10.36 -38.06 -48.65
CA LEU A 617 -11.81 -38.26 -48.66
C LEU A 617 -12.20 -39.70 -48.30
N ASN A 618 -13.42 -39.83 -47.77
CA ASN A 618 -14.19 -41.07 -47.56
C ASN A 618 -13.75 -42.00 -46.41
N LYS A 619 -14.24 -41.70 -45.19
CA LYS A 619 -15.02 -42.69 -44.41
C LYS A 619 -15.85 -42.09 -43.26
N SER A 620 -17.08 -42.63 -43.13
CA SER A 620 -17.92 -42.73 -41.92
C SER A 620 -18.23 -41.46 -41.10
N ALA A 621 -19.47 -40.97 -41.18
CA ALA A 621 -19.98 -39.83 -40.40
C ALA A 621 -20.38 -40.15 -38.94
N ASN A 622 -19.74 -41.13 -38.29
CA ASN A 622 -20.23 -41.75 -37.04
C ASN A 622 -19.43 -41.43 -35.75
N SER A 623 -18.41 -40.57 -35.77
CA SER A 623 -17.52 -40.32 -34.62
C SER A 623 -18.07 -39.35 -33.54
N TRP A 624 -19.28 -38.82 -33.69
CA TRP A 624 -19.85 -37.83 -32.76
C TRP A 624 -20.38 -38.41 -31.43
N ASN A 625 -20.44 -39.74 -31.28
CA ASN A 625 -21.07 -40.41 -30.13
C ASN A 625 -20.15 -40.63 -28.91
N LEU A 626 -18.99 -39.96 -28.82
CA LEU A 626 -18.01 -40.16 -27.73
C LEU A 626 -17.95 -39.01 -26.69
N TRP A 627 -18.99 -38.16 -26.63
CA TRP A 627 -19.10 -37.06 -25.66
C TRP A 627 -20.29 -37.24 -24.70
N GLN A 628 -20.34 -38.40 -24.04
CA GLN A 628 -21.28 -38.66 -22.95
C GLN A 628 -20.51 -38.63 -21.62
N TRP A 629 -20.54 -37.47 -20.94
CA TRP A 629 -19.89 -37.30 -19.64
C TRP A 629 -20.66 -38.02 -18.51
N SER A 630 -19.90 -38.41 -17.49
CA SER A 630 -20.38 -38.90 -16.18
C SER A 630 -19.84 -38.01 -15.06
#